data_AF-A0A099T4Y3-F1
#
_entry.id   AF-A0A099T4Y3-F1
#
_cell.length_a   1.000
_cell.length_b   1.000
_cell.length_c   1.000
_cell.angle_alpha   90.00
_cell.angle_beta   90.00
_cell.angle_gamma   90.00
#
_symmetry.space_group_name_H-M   'P 1'
#
loop_
_entity.id
_entity.type
_entity.pdbx_description
1 polymer ?
#
loop_
_entity_poly.entity_id
_entity_poly.type
_entity_poly.pdbx_seq_one_letter_code
_entity_poly.pdbx_strand_id
1 'polypeptide(L)'
;MGQTPETGQAGNNFGHRMGEHVAKRLGTQLLETGTGSNEAIYDGERVILKSAHKNTSSIGVTINVLETVQAIIATFEDKNKSSQNLHHYTIYRVSFNWYKEHMKPSRANERASRTTMMVTRSSIRKEGKVIGEFECDF
;
A
#
# COMPACT_ATOMS: atom_id res chain seq x y z
N MET A 1 -6.18 -12.19 18.59
CA MET A 1 -6.16 -13.16 17.46
C MET A 1 -4.98 -12.80 16.58
N GLY A 2 -3.90 -13.57 16.68
CA GLY A 2 -2.65 -13.34 15.93
C GLY A 2 -2.76 -13.92 14.52
N GLN A 3 -2.27 -13.17 13.53
CA GLN A 3 -2.06 -13.67 12.18
C GLN A 3 -1.14 -14.90 12.24
N THR A 4 -1.56 -16.03 11.68
CA THR A 4 -0.65 -17.18 11.49
C THR A 4 0.43 -16.79 10.48
N PRO A 5 1.65 -17.35 10.56
CA PRO A 5 2.74 -17.04 9.64
C PRO A 5 2.36 -17.14 8.16
N GLU A 6 1.47 -18.09 7.84
CA GLU A 6 0.89 -18.31 6.51
C GLU A 6 0.10 -17.10 6.00
N THR A 7 -0.66 -16.43 6.87
CA THR A 7 -1.43 -15.22 6.50
C THR A 7 -0.55 -14.00 6.27
N GLY A 8 0.61 -13.93 6.93
CA GLY A 8 1.60 -12.87 6.73
C GLY A 8 2.32 -12.98 5.39
N GLN A 9 2.77 -14.19 5.04
CA GLN A 9 3.44 -14.46 3.76
C GLN A 9 2.49 -14.31 2.58
N ALA A 10 1.25 -14.80 2.70
CA ALA A 10 0.23 -14.59 1.67
C ALA A 10 -0.09 -13.10 1.46
N GLY A 11 -0.19 -12.33 2.55
CA GLY A 11 -0.38 -10.88 2.48
C GLY A 11 0.79 -10.15 1.81
N ASN A 12 2.02 -10.60 2.06
CA ASN A 12 3.21 -10.04 1.42
C ASN A 12 3.23 -10.33 -0.08
N ASN A 13 2.99 -11.57 -0.48
CA ASN A 13 2.95 -11.98 -1.89
C ASN A 13 1.84 -11.23 -2.66
N PHE A 14 0.67 -11.07 -2.06
CA PHE A 14 -0.40 -10.25 -2.64
C PHE A 14 0.04 -8.78 -2.80
N GLY A 15 0.69 -8.23 -1.77
CA GLY A 15 1.24 -6.88 -1.81
C GLY A 15 2.24 -6.66 -2.95
N HIS A 16 3.11 -7.63 -3.24
CA HIS A 16 4.05 -7.57 -4.35
C HIS A 16 3.35 -7.65 -5.71
N ARG A 17 2.48 -8.65 -5.91
CA ARG A 17 1.69 -8.79 -7.16
C ARG A 17 0.85 -7.55 -7.46
N MET A 18 0.24 -6.98 -6.43
CA MET A 18 -0.51 -5.73 -6.54
C MET A 18 0.40 -4.54 -6.88
N GLY A 19 1.59 -4.48 -6.28
CA GLY A 19 2.60 -3.48 -6.61
C GLY A 19 2.96 -3.49 -8.10
N GLU A 20 3.19 -4.66 -8.68
CA GLU A 20 3.47 -4.81 -10.12
C GLU A 20 2.31 -4.33 -10.99
N HIS A 21 1.07 -4.69 -10.63
CA HIS A 21 -0.13 -4.28 -11.37
C HIS A 21 -0.31 -2.77 -11.35
N VAL A 22 -0.18 -2.17 -10.17
CA VAL A 22 -0.28 -0.71 -9.97
C VAL A 22 0.84 0.01 -10.71
N ALA A 23 2.08 -0.50 -10.64
CA ALA A 23 3.21 0.06 -11.36
C ALA A 23 2.95 0.09 -12.88
N LYS A 24 2.55 -1.05 -13.46
CA LYS A 24 2.17 -1.16 -14.86
C LYS A 24 1.03 -0.20 -15.23
N ARG A 25 0.01 -0.10 -14.37
CA ARG A 25 -1.15 0.78 -14.59
C ARG A 25 -0.79 2.26 -14.61
N LEU A 26 0.17 2.65 -13.78
CA LEU A 26 0.69 4.02 -13.68
C LEU A 26 1.80 4.32 -14.69
N GLY A 27 2.20 3.35 -15.52
CA GLY A 27 3.29 3.50 -16.48
C GLY A 27 4.67 3.64 -15.82
N THR A 28 4.83 3.12 -14.60
CA THR A 28 6.11 3.09 -13.86
C THR A 28 6.65 1.67 -13.74
N GLN A 29 7.92 1.56 -13.37
CA GLN A 29 8.56 0.30 -13.00
C GLN A 29 8.90 0.31 -11.51
N LEU A 30 8.84 -0.88 -10.89
CA LEU A 30 9.34 -1.07 -9.53
C LEU A 30 10.87 -0.98 -9.56
N LEU A 31 11.44 -0.43 -8.49
CA LEU A 31 12.88 -0.37 -8.29
C LEU A 31 13.41 -1.77 -8.00
N GLU A 32 14.45 -2.15 -8.75
CA GLU A 32 15.20 -3.38 -8.48
C GLU A 32 16.09 -3.19 -7.24
N THR A 33 15.48 -3.25 -6.06
CA THR A 33 16.21 -3.51 -4.84
C THR A 33 16.14 -5.01 -4.62
N GLY A 34 17.26 -5.71 -4.39
CA GLY A 34 17.35 -7.19 -4.36
C GLY A 34 16.45 -7.95 -3.36
N THR A 35 15.49 -7.28 -2.73
CA THR A 35 14.46 -7.77 -1.81
C THR A 35 13.03 -7.70 -2.38
N GLY A 36 12.84 -7.31 -3.65
CA GLY A 36 11.52 -7.15 -4.25
C GLY A 36 10.75 -5.96 -3.67
N SER A 37 11.38 -4.78 -3.60
CA SER A 37 10.70 -3.60 -3.04
C SER A 37 9.53 -3.15 -3.91
N ASN A 38 8.44 -2.75 -3.26
CA ASN A 38 7.33 -2.07 -3.93
C ASN A 38 7.62 -0.57 -4.15
N GLU A 39 8.87 -0.15 -4.12
CA GLU A 39 9.24 1.23 -4.43
C GLU A 39 9.29 1.46 -5.94
N ALA A 40 8.99 2.67 -6.39
CA ALA A 40 8.99 3.04 -7.81
C ALA A 40 9.37 4.52 -8.00
N ILE A 41 9.64 4.93 -9.24
CA ILE A 41 9.73 6.36 -9.59
C ILE A 41 8.47 6.79 -10.33
N TYR A 42 7.63 7.58 -9.66
CA TYR A 42 6.40 8.10 -10.23
C TYR A 42 6.45 9.62 -10.25
N ASP A 43 6.27 10.22 -11.43
CA ASP A 43 6.32 11.68 -11.62
C ASP A 43 7.62 12.33 -11.09
N GLY A 44 8.75 11.65 -11.29
CA GLY A 44 10.08 12.09 -10.81
C GLY A 44 10.33 11.89 -9.31
N GLU A 45 9.36 11.35 -8.57
CA GLU A 45 9.47 11.10 -7.14
C GLU A 45 9.61 9.61 -6.83
N ARG A 46 10.41 9.29 -5.81
CA ARG A 46 10.45 7.95 -5.23
C ARG A 46 9.21 7.73 -4.37
N VAL A 47 8.44 6.70 -4.72
CA VAL A 47 7.19 6.35 -4.06
C VAL A 47 7.21 4.91 -3.57
N ILE A 48 6.38 4.60 -2.59
CA ILE A 48 6.11 3.21 -2.16
C ILE A 48 4.68 2.82 -2.52
N LEU A 49 4.53 1.67 -3.19
CA LEU A 49 3.26 1.09 -3.58
C LEU A 49 2.79 0.14 -2.49
N LYS A 50 1.63 0.43 -1.91
CA LYS A 50 1.02 -0.39 -0.86
C LYS A 50 -0.42 -0.71 -1.18
N SER A 51 -0.85 -1.87 -0.73
CA SER A 51 -2.24 -2.29 -0.77
C SER A 51 -2.67 -2.79 0.60
N ALA A 52 -3.95 -2.62 0.92
CA ALA A 52 -4.55 -3.25 2.07
C ALA A 52 -5.32 -4.49 1.58
N HIS A 53 -5.00 -5.65 2.14
CA HIS A 53 -5.75 -6.88 1.90
C HIS A 53 -7.16 -6.78 2.51
N LYS A 54 -8.06 -7.71 2.15
CA LYS A 54 -9.49 -7.73 2.54
C LYS A 54 -9.76 -7.54 4.04
N ASN A 55 -8.80 -7.92 4.90
CA ASN A 55 -8.90 -7.86 6.37
C ASN A 55 -7.96 -6.83 7.02
N THR A 56 -7.20 -6.03 6.26
CA THR A 56 -6.39 -4.95 6.82
C THR A 56 -7.08 -3.61 6.56
N SER A 57 -7.29 -2.84 7.63
CA SER A 57 -7.93 -1.53 7.59
C SER A 57 -6.93 -0.38 7.46
N SER A 58 -5.65 -0.69 7.29
CA SER A 58 -4.55 0.26 7.33
C SER A 58 -3.41 -0.16 6.41
N ILE A 59 -2.64 0.84 5.96
CA ILE A 59 -1.38 0.67 5.26
C ILE A 59 -0.26 0.85 6.25
N GLY A 60 0.71 -0.08 6.26
CA GLY A 60 1.93 0.02 7.04
C GLY A 60 3.14 0.27 6.15
N VAL A 61 3.99 1.20 6.56
CA VAL A 61 5.29 1.47 5.92
C VAL A 61 6.35 1.46 7.02
N THR A 62 7.49 0.83 6.74
CA THR A 62 8.61 0.81 7.68
C THR A 62 9.29 2.17 7.73
N ILE A 63 9.85 2.53 8.88
CA ILE A 63 10.53 3.82 9.07
C ILE A 63 11.65 4.01 8.04
N ASN A 64 12.47 2.99 7.79
CA ASN A 64 13.56 3.07 6.81
C ASN A 64 13.08 3.38 5.38
N VAL A 65 11.88 2.93 4.99
CA VAL A 65 11.29 3.27 3.67
C VAL A 65 10.71 4.68 3.70
N LEU A 66 10.12 5.09 4.83
CA LEU A 66 9.60 6.46 5.00
C LEU A 66 10.70 7.52 4.90
N GLU A 67 11.96 7.18 5.21
CA GLU A 67 13.11 8.07 5.04
C GLU A 67 13.52 8.30 3.58
N THR A 68 13.12 7.41 2.66
CA THR A 68 13.58 7.45 1.26
C THR A 68 12.52 7.93 0.27
N VAL A 69 11.24 7.81 0.61
CA VAL A 69 10.12 8.10 -0.31
C VAL A 69 9.53 9.49 -0.08
N GLN A 70 9.06 10.13 -1.16
CA GLN A 70 8.37 11.42 -1.10
C GLN A 70 6.84 11.27 -1.05
N ALA A 71 6.31 10.13 -1.50
CA ALA A 71 4.87 9.86 -1.46
C ALA A 71 4.56 8.37 -1.28
N ILE A 72 3.33 8.11 -0.82
CA ILE A 72 2.78 6.76 -0.69
C ILE A 72 1.66 6.62 -1.71
N ILE A 73 1.73 5.56 -2.51
CA ILE A 73 0.68 5.15 -3.43
C ILE A 73 -0.07 3.99 -2.79
N ALA A 74 -1.31 4.24 -2.38
CA ALA A 74 -2.16 3.27 -1.70
C ALA A 74 -3.26 2.78 -2.63
N THR A 75 -3.43 1.47 -2.74
CA THR A 75 -4.44 0.85 -3.60
C THR A 75 -5.46 0.10 -2.76
N PHE A 76 -6.74 0.39 -2.97
CA PHE A 76 -7.83 -0.20 -2.20
C PHE A 76 -8.96 -0.70 -3.09
N GLU A 77 -9.47 -1.88 -2.78
CA GLU A 77 -10.64 -2.45 -3.42
C GLU A 77 -11.92 -1.67 -3.05
N ASP A 78 -12.73 -1.33 -4.04
CA ASP A 78 -14.08 -0.82 -3.89
C ASP A 78 -15.12 -1.95 -4.01
N LYS A 79 -15.49 -2.51 -2.86
CA LYS A 79 -16.45 -3.62 -2.77
C LYS A 79 -17.84 -3.30 -3.30
N ASN A 80 -18.21 -2.02 -3.42
CA ASN A 80 -19.51 -1.64 -3.96
C ASN A 80 -19.54 -1.71 -5.48
N LYS A 81 -18.36 -1.68 -6.12
CA LYS A 81 -18.18 -1.80 -7.56
C LYS A 81 -17.74 -3.21 -7.98
N SER A 82 -17.12 -3.98 -7.08
CA SER A 82 -16.72 -5.35 -7.35
C SER A 82 -17.92 -6.28 -7.63
N SER A 83 -17.83 -7.10 -8.68
CA SER A 83 -18.77 -8.17 -9.04
C SER A 83 -18.14 -9.55 -8.85
N GLN A 84 -18.91 -10.64 -8.97
CA GLN A 84 -18.54 -12.01 -8.55
C GLN A 84 -17.13 -12.48 -8.97
N ASN A 85 -16.58 -11.98 -10.08
CA ASN A 85 -15.23 -12.30 -10.58
C ASN A 85 -14.43 -11.06 -11.02
N LEU A 86 -14.88 -9.85 -10.67
CA LEU A 86 -14.23 -8.62 -11.13
C LEU A 86 -14.12 -7.66 -9.96
N HIS A 87 -12.90 -7.43 -9.50
CA HIS A 87 -12.57 -6.55 -8.39
C HIS A 87 -12.21 -5.16 -8.90
N HIS A 88 -12.85 -4.14 -8.34
CA HIS A 88 -12.55 -2.75 -8.67
C HIS A 88 -11.56 -2.17 -7.66
N TYR A 89 -10.48 -1.53 -8.13
CA TYR A 89 -9.49 -0.90 -7.28
C TYR A 89 -9.32 0.58 -7.61
N THR A 90 -9.29 1.41 -6.56
CA THR A 90 -8.94 2.83 -6.66
C THR A 90 -7.53 3.03 -6.11
N ILE A 91 -6.72 3.80 -6.84
CA ILE A 91 -5.35 4.16 -6.52
C ILE A 91 -5.34 5.59 -5.97
N TYR A 92 -4.80 5.75 -4.77
CA TYR A 92 -4.68 7.00 -4.06
C TYR A 92 -3.21 7.38 -3.91
N ARG A 93 -2.90 8.67 -4.02
CA ARG A 93 -1.61 9.26 -3.66
C ARG A 93 -1.79 10.12 -2.43
N VAL A 94 -0.91 9.93 -1.45
CA VAL A 94 -0.75 10.83 -0.30
C VAL A 94 0.71 11.26 -0.22
N SER A 95 0.95 12.52 0.16
CA SER A 95 2.30 13.01 0.38
C SER A 95 2.90 12.37 1.63
N PHE A 96 4.23 12.28 1.67
CA PHE A 96 4.94 11.84 2.86
C PHE A 96 4.59 12.70 4.09
N ASN A 97 4.52 14.03 3.93
CA ASN A 97 4.19 14.94 5.04
C ASN A 97 2.81 14.63 5.64
N TRP A 98 1.80 14.46 4.79
CA TRP A 98 0.46 14.09 5.27
C TRP A 98 0.49 12.72 5.96
N TYR A 99 1.20 11.74 5.39
CA TYR A 99 1.33 10.42 6.00
C TYR A 99 1.98 10.50 7.39
N LYS A 100 3.03 11.32 7.53
CA LYS A 100 3.75 11.54 8.79
C LYS A 100 2.88 12.17 9.88
N GLU A 101 1.97 13.07 9.52
CA GLU A 101 1.03 13.69 10.46
C GLU A 101 -0.05 12.72 10.95
N HIS A 102 -0.44 11.76 10.12
CA HIS A 102 -1.56 10.85 10.38
C HIS A 102 -1.14 9.45 10.84
N MET A 103 0.15 9.13 10.76
CA MET A 103 0.65 7.79 11.08
C MET A 103 0.65 7.50 12.57
N LYS A 104 0.39 6.22 12.90
CA LYS A 104 0.47 5.69 14.25
C LYS A 104 1.36 4.44 14.26
N PRO A 105 2.11 4.19 15.34
CA PRO A 105 2.83 2.93 15.50
C PRO A 105 1.93 1.71 15.28
N SER A 106 2.48 0.67 14.65
CA SER A 106 1.79 -0.62 14.54
C SER A 106 1.44 -1.18 15.92
N ARG A 107 0.28 -1.84 16.03
CA ARG A 107 -0.19 -2.48 17.27
C ARG A 107 0.00 -3.99 17.28
N ALA A 108 0.66 -4.55 16.27
CA ALA A 108 0.76 -6.01 16.11
C ALA A 108 1.64 -6.67 17.19
N ASN A 109 2.80 -6.06 17.48
CA ASN A 109 3.72 -6.46 18.55
C ASN A 109 4.73 -5.33 18.80
N GLU A 110 5.54 -5.46 19.86
CA GLU A 110 6.52 -4.44 20.26
C GLU A 110 7.59 -4.17 19.20
N ARG A 111 8.02 -5.19 18.45
CA ARG A 111 8.98 -4.98 17.35
C ARG A 111 8.35 -4.16 16.23
N ALA A 112 7.13 -4.52 15.83
CA ALA A 112 6.41 -3.83 14.76
C ALA A 112 6.03 -2.39 15.14
N SER A 113 5.70 -2.14 16.42
CA SER A 113 5.38 -0.78 16.88
C SER A 113 6.58 0.16 16.78
N ARG A 114 7.80 -0.35 16.90
CA ARG A 114 9.04 0.43 16.77
C ARG A 114 9.49 0.64 15.33
N THR A 115 9.07 -0.21 14.39
CA THR A 115 9.62 -0.21 13.02
C THR A 115 8.62 0.17 11.94
N THR A 116 7.32 0.07 12.20
CA THR A 116 6.26 0.23 11.19
C THR A 116 5.25 1.26 11.62
N MET A 117 5.04 2.24 10.75
CA MET A 117 4.09 3.32 10.92
C MET A 117 2.89 3.10 10.01
N MET A 118 1.70 3.21 10.59
CA MET A 118 0.45 2.82 9.96
C MET A 118 -0.52 3.99 9.82
N VAL A 119 -1.17 4.10 8.66
CA VAL A 119 -2.28 5.03 8.43
C VAL A 119 -3.51 4.23 8.03
N THR A 120 -4.69 4.64 8.51
CA THR A 120 -5.95 3.95 8.21
C THR A 120 -6.37 4.19 6.76
N ARG A 121 -6.97 3.16 6.17
CA ARG A 121 -7.58 3.20 4.84
C ARG A 121 -8.65 4.30 4.75
N SER A 122 -9.43 4.50 5.81
CA SER A 122 -10.48 5.53 5.83
C SER A 122 -9.92 6.93 5.68
N SER A 123 -8.82 7.26 6.37
CA SER A 123 -8.16 8.56 6.24
C SER A 123 -7.61 8.77 4.83
N ILE A 124 -6.94 7.76 4.27
CA ILE A 124 -6.41 7.85 2.90
C ILE A 124 -7.54 8.00 1.87
N ARG A 125 -8.67 7.29 2.02
CA ARG A 125 -9.82 7.46 1.12
C ARG A 125 -10.44 8.85 1.19
N LYS A 126 -10.42 9.47 2.38
CA LYS A 126 -11.02 10.78 2.60
C LYS A 126 -10.15 11.91 2.05
N GLU A 127 -8.83 11.80 2.18
CA GLU A 127 -7.90 12.92 1.97
C GLU A 127 -6.87 12.67 0.87
N GLY A 128 -6.69 11.41 0.45
CA GLY A 128 -5.79 11.05 -0.64
C GLY A 128 -6.31 11.49 -1.99
N LYS A 129 -5.39 11.94 -2.85
CA LYS A 129 -5.71 12.27 -4.24
C LYS A 129 -5.90 10.97 -5.03
N VAL A 130 -7.06 10.80 -5.66
CA VAL A 130 -7.26 9.70 -6.62
C VAL A 130 -6.40 9.96 -7.85
N ILE A 131 -5.57 8.97 -8.22
CA ILE A 131 -4.67 9.06 -9.37
C ILE A 131 -4.93 7.97 -10.42
N GLY A 132 -5.85 7.05 -10.17
CA GLY A 132 -6.24 6.04 -11.14
C GLY A 132 -7.20 5.01 -10.57
N GLU A 133 -7.78 4.23 -11.46
CA GLU A 133 -8.62 3.08 -11.14
C GLU A 133 -8.32 1.95 -12.13
N PHE A 134 -8.57 0.71 -11.71
CA PHE A 134 -8.50 -0.47 -12.57
C PHE A 134 -9.39 -1.59 -12.04
N GLU A 135 -9.71 -2.51 -12.93
CA GLU A 135 -10.43 -3.75 -12.63
C GLU A 135 -9.49 -4.94 -12.86
N CYS A 136 -9.67 -6.00 -12.07
CA CYS A 136 -8.94 -7.25 -12.24
C CYS A 136 -9.71 -8.42 -11.61
N ASP A 137 -9.36 -9.65 -11.98
CA ASP A 137 -10.11 -10.87 -11.68
C ASP A 137 -9.35 -11.86 -10.76
N PHE A 138 -8.30 -11.39 -10.08
CA PHE A 138 -7.42 -12.22 -9.23
C PHE A 138 -7.82 -12.34 -7.76
#